data_AF-A0A850B8A6-F1
#
_entry.id   AF-A0A850B8A6-F1
#
_cell.length_a   1.000
_cell.length_b   1.000
_cell.length_c   1.000
_cell.angle_alpha   90.00
_cell.angle_beta   90.00
_cell.angle_gamma   90.00
#
_symmetry.space_group_name_H-M   'P 1'
#
loop_
_entity.id
_entity.type
_entity.pdbx_description
1 polymer ?
#
loop_
_entity_poly.entity_id
_entity_poly.type
_entity_poly.pdbx_seq_one_letter_code
_entity_poly.pdbx_strand_id
1 'polypeptide(L)'
;MKLMDSEALVLMLRSLTRGAFIARHYGLYMVITEGDSKVPITFHTAAVSIADKQKLEQMMAKPDKKPDYEVMAIAKAPGHPYPDRISVGRARNCDLVLRDPSVSKLHAHFRTRENGKFDLVDLDSQNGTCVNGVQLTPNKPEPVWPGDTVSFGNVTAWLLDAGALYDLMK
;
A
#
# COMPACT_ATOMS: atom_id res chain seq x y z
N MET A 1 14.54 -15.96 4.81
CA MET A 1 13.17 -15.85 4.22
C MET A 1 13.32 -15.10 2.91
N LYS A 2 13.11 -15.76 1.75
CA LYS A 2 13.20 -15.09 0.42
C LYS A 2 12.08 -14.04 0.36
N LEU A 3 12.37 -12.84 -0.16
CA LEU A 3 11.32 -11.94 -0.64
C LEU A 3 10.40 -12.75 -1.56
N MET A 4 9.11 -12.78 -1.23
CA MET A 4 8.12 -13.39 -2.11
C MET A 4 7.85 -12.42 -3.26
N ASP A 5 8.00 -12.93 -4.47
CA ASP A 5 7.55 -12.26 -5.69
C ASP A 5 6.04 -12.04 -5.65
N SER A 6 5.54 -10.92 -6.18
CA SER A 6 4.12 -10.58 -6.19
C SER A 6 3.30 -11.64 -6.93
N GLU A 7 3.84 -12.23 -8.00
CA GLU A 7 3.21 -13.33 -8.73
C GLU A 7 3.06 -14.60 -7.88
N ALA A 8 4.08 -14.94 -7.08
CA ALA A 8 4.05 -16.11 -6.20
C ALA A 8 3.04 -15.92 -5.06
N LEU A 9 2.92 -14.70 -4.51
CA LEU A 9 1.92 -14.35 -3.52
C LEU A 9 0.50 -14.50 -4.08
N VAL A 10 0.26 -13.98 -5.29
CA VAL A 10 -1.04 -14.11 -5.98
C VAL A 10 -1.39 -15.57 -6.29
N LEU A 11 -0.41 -16.38 -6.68
CA LEU A 11 -0.63 -17.82 -6.89
C LEU A 11 -1.00 -18.54 -5.59
N MET A 12 -0.36 -18.20 -4.47
CA MET A 12 -0.70 -18.74 -3.14
C MET A 12 -2.10 -18.31 -2.67
N LEU A 13 -2.46 -17.04 -2.86
CA LEU A 13 -3.80 -16.52 -2.58
C LEU A 13 -4.90 -17.32 -3.31
N ARG A 14 -4.64 -17.73 -4.55
CA ARG A 14 -5.60 -18.50 -5.36
C ARG A 14 -5.71 -19.97 -4.96
N SER A 15 -4.63 -20.55 -4.45
CA SER A 15 -4.51 -22.00 -4.20
C SER A 15 -4.73 -22.42 -2.75
N LEU A 16 -4.64 -21.50 -1.80
CA LEU A 16 -4.79 -21.81 -0.37
C LEU A 16 -6.17 -21.43 0.15
N THR A 17 -6.60 -22.09 1.22
CA THR A 17 -7.73 -21.61 2.03
C THR A 17 -7.31 -20.38 2.84
N ARG A 18 -8.28 -19.55 3.23
CA ARG A 18 -8.03 -18.35 4.06
C ARG A 18 -7.17 -18.65 5.30
N GLY A 19 -7.54 -19.68 6.05
CA GLY A 19 -6.80 -20.09 7.26
C GLY A 19 -5.37 -20.54 6.96
N ALA A 20 -5.17 -21.32 5.89
CA ALA A 20 -3.84 -21.78 5.48
C ALA A 20 -2.95 -20.63 4.95
N PHE A 21 -3.55 -19.63 4.30
CA PHE A 21 -2.86 -18.43 3.88
C PHE A 21 -2.40 -17.61 5.09
N ILE A 22 -3.32 -17.26 5.99
CA ILE A 22 -3.00 -16.48 7.21
C ILE A 22 -1.94 -17.18 8.08
N ALA A 23 -1.96 -18.51 8.16
CA ALA A 23 -0.96 -19.26 8.93
C ALA A 23 0.46 -19.26 8.31
N ARG A 24 0.62 -18.81 7.06
CA ARG A 24 1.90 -18.78 6.35
C ARG A 24 2.39 -17.37 6.05
N HIS A 25 1.52 -16.39 6.19
CA HIS A 25 1.71 -15.03 5.75
C HIS A 25 1.37 -14.09 6.91
N TYR A 26 2.41 -13.56 7.54
CA TYR A 26 2.31 -12.66 8.69
C TYR A 26 2.85 -11.28 8.31
N GLY A 27 2.29 -10.23 8.88
CA GLY A 27 2.72 -8.85 8.66
C GLY A 27 1.72 -8.04 7.83
N LEU A 28 2.20 -6.89 7.35
CA LEU A 28 1.42 -5.97 6.54
C LEU A 28 1.84 -6.04 5.07
N TYR A 29 0.88 -5.73 4.21
CA TYR A 29 1.02 -5.67 2.77
C TYR A 29 0.60 -4.29 2.30
N MET A 30 1.39 -3.68 1.42
CA MET A 30 0.95 -2.55 0.62
C MET A 30 0.20 -3.07 -0.60
N VAL A 31 -1.01 -2.56 -0.81
CA VAL A 31 -1.79 -2.79 -2.03
C VAL A 31 -1.94 -1.46 -2.75
N ILE A 32 -1.32 -1.35 -3.92
CA ILE A 32 -1.31 -0.18 -4.79
C ILE A 32 -2.21 -0.48 -5.98
N THR A 33 -3.11 0.43 -6.34
CA THR A 33 -3.89 0.33 -7.57
C THR A 33 -3.08 0.91 -8.73
N GLU A 34 -2.82 0.13 -9.78
CA GLU A 34 -2.32 0.67 -11.04
C GLU A 34 -3.45 1.39 -11.78
N GLY A 35 -3.22 2.65 -12.15
CA GLY A 35 -4.18 3.52 -12.81
C GLY A 35 -4.36 4.84 -12.06
N ASP A 36 -4.61 5.90 -12.82
CA ASP A 36 -4.67 7.31 -12.41
C ASP A 36 -5.86 7.64 -11.46
N SER A 37 -6.05 6.84 -10.42
CA SER A 37 -7.14 7.00 -9.47
C SER A 37 -6.80 8.07 -8.44
N LYS A 38 -6.77 9.32 -8.91
CA LYS A 38 -7.42 10.41 -8.18
C LYS A 38 -8.90 10.03 -8.00
N VAL A 39 -9.19 9.18 -7.02
CA VAL A 39 -10.55 9.11 -6.48
C VAL A 39 -10.48 9.53 -5.03
N PRO A 40 -10.57 10.84 -4.74
CA PRO A 40 -11.02 11.26 -3.43
C PRO A 40 -12.49 10.84 -3.35
N ILE A 41 -12.80 9.76 -2.63
CA ILE A 41 -14.18 9.49 -2.22
C ILE A 41 -14.50 10.50 -1.11
N THR A 42 -14.87 11.72 -1.50
CA THR A 42 -15.48 12.70 -0.59
C THR A 42 -16.96 12.76 -0.90
N PHE A 43 -17.79 12.09 -0.09
CA PHE A 43 -19.25 12.21 -0.19
C PHE A 43 -19.68 13.59 0.32
N HIS A 44 -19.94 14.52 -0.59
CA HIS A 44 -20.75 15.71 -0.30
C HIS A 44 -22.07 15.62 -1.07
N THR A 45 -23.16 15.49 -0.32
CA THR A 45 -24.53 15.46 -0.82
C THR A 45 -24.91 16.83 -1.41
N ALA A 46 -24.67 17.01 -2.70
CA ALA A 46 -25.31 18.05 -3.50
C ALA A 46 -26.17 17.37 -4.57
N ALA A 47 -27.34 17.96 -4.86
CA ALA A 47 -28.32 17.42 -5.79
C ALA A 47 -27.72 17.26 -7.20
N VAL A 48 -27.54 16.02 -7.63
CA VAL A 48 -26.99 15.62 -8.93
C VAL A 48 -28.06 15.78 -10.01
N SER A 49 -27.76 16.50 -11.10
CA SER A 49 -28.69 16.67 -12.23
C SER A 49 -28.93 15.35 -12.98
N ILE A 50 -29.97 15.25 -13.81
CA ILE A 50 -30.28 14.02 -14.57
C ILE A 50 -29.15 13.65 -15.53
N ALA A 51 -28.47 14.64 -16.13
CA ALA A 51 -27.29 14.42 -16.98
C ALA A 51 -26.08 13.90 -16.17
N ASP A 52 -25.93 14.39 -14.94
CA ASP A 52 -24.89 13.91 -14.03
C ASP A 52 -25.20 12.52 -13.48
N LYS A 53 -26.47 12.13 -13.33
CA LYS A 53 -26.85 10.76 -12.96
C LYS A 53 -26.44 9.73 -14.00
N GLN A 54 -26.64 10.00 -15.30
CA GLN A 54 -26.19 9.09 -16.35
C GLN A 54 -24.67 8.96 -16.40
N LYS A 55 -23.96 10.07 -16.17
CA LYS A 55 -22.49 10.08 -16.09
C LYS A 55 -22.00 9.36 -14.83
N LEU A 56 -22.69 9.53 -13.70
CA LEU A 56 -22.42 8.84 -12.44
C LEU A 56 -22.72 7.34 -12.55
N GLU A 57 -23.82 6.94 -13.20
CA GLU A 57 -24.16 5.54 -13.47
C GLU A 57 -23.18 4.88 -14.42
N GLN A 58 -22.66 5.59 -15.44
CA GLN A 58 -21.56 5.12 -16.30
C GLN A 58 -20.21 5.05 -15.56
N MET A 59 -19.96 5.93 -14.58
CA MET A 59 -18.76 5.90 -13.74
C MET A 59 -18.85 4.86 -12.61
N MET A 60 -20.06 4.55 -12.15
CA MET A 60 -20.38 3.51 -11.17
C MET A 60 -20.68 2.15 -11.82
N ALA A 61 -20.76 2.10 -13.15
CA ALA A 61 -20.77 0.85 -13.90
C ALA A 61 -19.49 0.12 -13.51
N LYS A 62 -19.66 -1.01 -12.83
CA LYS A 62 -18.56 -1.84 -12.32
C LYS A 62 -17.53 -2.01 -13.45
N PRO A 63 -16.27 -1.60 -13.28
CA PRO A 63 -15.27 -1.95 -14.26
C PRO A 63 -15.21 -3.47 -14.31
N ASP A 64 -15.53 -4.05 -15.48
CA ASP A 64 -15.48 -5.50 -15.74
C ASP A 64 -14.05 -6.07 -15.55
N LYS A 65 -13.04 -5.19 -15.43
CA LYS A 65 -11.70 -5.51 -14.95
C LYS A 65 -11.59 -5.23 -13.45
N LYS A 66 -11.28 -6.26 -12.66
CA LYS A 66 -10.66 -6.07 -11.33
C LYS A 66 -9.47 -5.11 -11.55
N PRO A 67 -9.35 -4.01 -10.79
CA PRO A 67 -8.23 -3.10 -10.96
C PRO A 67 -6.92 -3.88 -10.82
N ASP A 68 -5.94 -3.54 -11.65
CA ASP A 68 -4.62 -4.15 -11.61
C ASP A 68 -3.98 -3.68 -10.29
N TYR A 69 -3.83 -4.60 -9.34
CA TYR A 69 -3.22 -4.31 -8.04
C TYR A 69 -1.76 -4.76 -8.04
N GLU A 70 -0.86 -3.86 -7.67
CA GLU A 70 0.48 -4.24 -7.24
C GLU A 70 0.45 -4.50 -5.73
N VAL A 71 0.94 -5.68 -5.31
CA VAL A 71 0.98 -6.08 -3.90
C VAL A 71 2.42 -6.28 -3.45
N MET A 72 2.80 -5.58 -2.39
CA MET A 72 4.15 -5.67 -1.81
C MET A 72 4.06 -6.04 -0.34
N ALA A 73 4.73 -7.11 0.08
CA ALA A 73 4.87 -7.43 1.49
C ALA A 73 5.82 -6.43 2.17
N ILE A 74 5.41 -5.84 3.30
CA ILE A 74 6.29 -5.00 4.11
C ILE A 74 7.23 -5.92 4.88
N ALA A 75 8.35 -6.27 4.22
CA ALA A 75 9.36 -7.18 4.73
C ALA A 75 10.75 -6.76 4.29
N LYS A 76 11.75 -7.14 5.08
CA LYS A 76 13.16 -6.83 4.79
C LYS A 76 13.66 -7.62 3.58
N ALA A 77 14.27 -6.92 2.62
CA ALA A 77 14.97 -7.55 1.51
C ALA A 77 16.33 -8.12 1.96
N PRO A 78 16.67 -9.37 1.60
CA PRO A 78 18.00 -9.93 1.87
C PRO A 78 19.11 -9.07 1.25
N GLY A 79 20.16 -8.78 2.03
CA GLY A 79 21.35 -8.06 1.54
C GLY A 79 21.20 -6.55 1.37
N HIS A 80 20.02 -5.96 1.61
CA HIS A 80 19.83 -4.51 1.53
C HIS A 80 20.38 -3.79 2.79
N PRO A 81 20.89 -2.56 2.66
CA PRO A 81 21.89 -1.96 3.56
C PRO A 81 21.43 -1.62 4.99
N TYR A 82 20.13 -1.55 5.28
CA TYR A 82 19.63 -1.11 6.58
C TYR A 82 18.96 -2.25 7.36
N PRO A 83 19.67 -2.96 8.26
CA PRO A 83 19.14 -4.18 8.89
C PRO A 83 18.00 -3.90 9.89
N ASP A 84 17.89 -2.68 10.40
CA ASP A 84 16.96 -2.25 11.45
C ASP A 84 15.62 -1.73 10.93
N ARG A 85 15.46 -1.60 9.60
CA ARG A 85 14.28 -0.99 8.97
C ARG A 85 14.00 -1.59 7.60
N ILE A 86 12.78 -1.34 7.12
CA ILE A 86 12.34 -1.71 5.78
C ILE A 86 12.21 -0.40 4.98
N SER A 87 13.19 -0.14 4.14
CA SER A 87 13.32 1.09 3.37
C SER A 87 12.32 1.16 2.22
N VAL A 88 11.71 2.33 2.03
CA VAL A 88 10.79 2.67 0.94
C VAL A 88 11.42 3.77 0.09
N GLY A 89 11.42 3.60 -1.23
CA GLY A 89 11.90 4.62 -2.13
C GLY A 89 12.00 4.15 -3.58
N ARG A 90 12.33 5.05 -4.50
CA ARG A 90 12.47 4.68 -5.93
C ARG A 90 13.81 4.06 -6.29
N ALA A 91 14.80 4.12 -5.39
CA ALA A 91 16.10 3.51 -5.66
C ALA A 91 16.01 1.99 -5.57
N ARG A 92 16.72 1.29 -6.46
CA ARG A 92 16.67 -0.18 -6.58
C ARG A 92 17.19 -0.94 -5.34
N ASN A 93 17.89 -0.25 -4.45
CA ASN A 93 18.41 -0.79 -3.19
C ASN A 93 17.47 -0.56 -2.00
N CYS A 94 16.27 0.00 -2.21
CA CYS A 94 15.23 0.03 -1.19
C CYS A 94 14.57 -1.35 -1.06
N ASP A 95 14.12 -1.72 0.13
CA ASP A 95 13.40 -2.98 0.36
C ASP A 95 12.05 -2.98 -0.37
N LEU A 96 11.37 -1.83 -0.38
CA LEU A 96 10.13 -1.55 -1.08
C LEU A 96 10.39 -0.50 -2.17
N VAL A 97 10.48 -0.96 -3.42
CA VAL A 97 10.83 -0.11 -4.57
C VAL A 97 9.59 0.45 -5.24
N LEU A 98 9.34 1.75 -5.08
CA LEU A 98 8.22 2.45 -5.73
C LEU A 98 8.76 3.26 -6.91
N ARG A 99 8.51 2.83 -8.14
CA ARG A 99 9.12 3.41 -9.36
C ARG A 99 8.38 4.65 -9.88
N ASP A 100 8.19 5.63 -9.00
CA ASP A 100 7.52 6.88 -9.34
C ASP A 100 8.47 8.10 -9.16
N PRO A 101 8.49 9.08 -10.09
CA PRO A 101 9.34 10.27 -9.97
C PRO A 101 9.05 11.14 -8.74
N SER A 102 7.82 11.13 -8.22
CA SER A 102 7.44 11.84 -7.00
C SER A 102 8.00 11.18 -5.72
N VAL A 103 8.51 9.96 -5.81
CA VAL A 103 9.10 9.26 -4.67
C VAL A 103 10.60 9.56 -4.62
N SER A 104 11.11 10.08 -3.49
CA SER A 104 12.55 10.20 -3.23
C SER A 104 13.30 8.87 -3.41
N LYS A 105 14.61 8.93 -3.72
CA LYS A 105 15.46 7.74 -3.87
C LYS A 105 15.38 6.84 -2.62
N LEU A 106 15.49 7.46 -1.46
CA LEU A 106 15.15 6.92 -0.15
C LEU A 106 14.12 7.89 0.43
N HIS A 107 12.90 7.44 0.67
CA HIS A 107 11.75 8.30 0.94
C HIS A 107 11.28 8.16 2.38
N ALA A 108 11.09 6.93 2.82
CA ALA A 108 10.60 6.61 4.13
C ALA A 108 11.14 5.24 4.55
N HIS A 109 10.84 4.83 5.76
CA HIS A 109 11.00 3.43 6.15
C HIS A 109 9.95 3.00 7.16
N PHE A 110 9.63 1.71 7.13
CA PHE A 110 8.94 1.06 8.24
C PHE A 110 9.96 0.60 9.28
N ARG A 111 9.62 0.75 10.55
CA ARG A 111 10.33 0.17 11.68
C ARG A 111 9.42 -0.84 12.36
N THR A 112 9.89 -2.07 12.49
CA THR A 112 9.19 -3.09 13.27
C THR A 112 9.29 -2.78 14.75
N ARG A 113 8.16 -2.79 15.45
CA ARG A 113 8.07 -2.69 16.92
C ARG A 113 7.99 -4.08 17.53
N GLU A 114 8.17 -4.11 18.85
CA GLU A 114 7.74 -5.24 19.66
C GLU A 114 6.27 -5.59 19.35
N ASN A 115 5.98 -6.88 19.27
CA ASN A 115 4.66 -7.45 18.92
C ASN A 115 4.25 -7.36 17.44
N GLY A 116 5.20 -7.12 16.52
CA GLY A 116 4.94 -7.19 15.07
C GLY A 116 4.15 -6.00 14.51
N LYS A 117 4.07 -4.91 15.27
CA LYS A 117 3.50 -3.63 14.82
C LYS A 117 4.55 -2.85 14.02
N PHE A 118 4.10 -1.86 13.25
CA PHE A 118 4.98 -1.00 12.46
C PHE A 118 4.80 0.47 12.84
N ASP A 119 5.91 1.19 12.87
CA ASP A 119 5.91 2.65 12.71
C ASP A 119 6.40 2.99 11.30
N LEU A 120 5.83 4.04 10.70
CA LEU A 120 6.29 4.65 9.47
C LEU A 120 7.05 5.95 9.79
N VAL A 121 8.19 6.14 9.15
CA VAL A 121 9.05 7.32 9.33
C VAL A 121 9.34 7.91 7.95
N ASP A 122 8.94 9.16 7.73
CA ASP A 122 9.37 9.94 6.56
C ASP A 122 10.83 10.39 6.73
N LEU A 123 11.66 10.24 5.70
CA LEU A 123 13.09 10.59 5.73
C LEU A 123 13.37 11.94 5.07
N ASP A 124 12.57 12.95 5.41
CA ASP A 124 12.63 14.29 4.83
C ASP A 124 12.49 14.25 3.31
N SER A 125 11.45 13.53 2.87
CA SER A 125 11.20 13.29 1.46
C SER A 125 10.71 14.56 0.75
N GLN A 126 10.98 14.69 -0.55
CA GLN A 126 10.66 15.92 -1.29
C GLN A 126 9.17 16.22 -1.35
N ASN A 127 8.32 15.19 -1.45
CA ASN A 127 6.87 15.32 -1.58
C ASN A 127 6.10 14.84 -0.33
N GLY A 128 6.83 14.44 0.72
CA GLY A 128 6.26 13.96 1.96
C GLY A 128 5.65 12.56 1.90
N THR A 129 5.46 12.02 3.11
CA THR A 129 4.69 10.82 3.39
C THR A 129 3.41 11.20 4.12
N CYS A 130 2.28 10.59 3.80
CA CYS A 130 1.03 10.76 4.54
C CYS A 130 0.48 9.44 5.07
N VAL A 131 -0.22 9.50 6.20
CA VAL A 131 -1.05 8.40 6.73
C VAL A 131 -2.47 8.93 6.85
N ASN A 132 -3.44 8.27 6.21
CA ASN A 132 -4.84 8.67 6.15
C ASN A 132 -5.03 10.14 5.71
N GLY A 133 -4.23 10.59 4.75
CA GLY A 133 -4.24 11.96 4.22
C GLY A 133 -3.56 13.01 5.12
N VAL A 134 -3.08 12.64 6.31
CA VAL A 134 -2.33 13.52 7.20
C VAL A 134 -0.84 13.37 6.94
N GLN A 135 -0.18 14.47 6.58
CA GLN A 135 1.26 14.48 6.33
C GLN A 135 2.06 14.24 7.61
N LEU A 136 3.05 13.34 7.54
CA LEU A 136 3.91 13.03 8.66
C LEU A 136 4.92 14.16 8.90
N THR A 137 5.33 14.32 10.15
CA THR A 137 6.50 15.14 10.47
C THR A 137 7.77 14.36 10.09
N PRO A 138 8.70 14.92 9.31
CA PRO A 138 9.94 14.24 8.95
C PRO A 138 10.70 13.72 10.17
N ASN A 139 11.27 12.52 10.04
CA ASN A 139 12.06 11.79 11.05
C ASN A 139 11.31 11.44 12.34
N LYS A 140 10.00 11.68 12.43
CA LYS A 140 9.16 11.28 13.56
C LYS A 140 8.47 9.94 13.24
N PRO A 141 8.61 8.91 14.11
CA PRO A 141 7.88 7.66 13.95
C PRO A 141 6.40 7.85 14.21
N GLU A 142 5.57 7.40 13.27
CA GLU A 142 4.12 7.41 13.38
C GLU A 142 3.58 5.98 13.24
N PRO A 143 2.78 5.48 14.19
CA PRO A 143 2.26 4.12 14.14
C PRO A 143 1.30 3.94 12.95
N VAL A 144 1.38 2.78 12.31
CA VAL A 144 0.50 2.41 11.18
C VAL A 144 -0.06 1.01 11.34
N TRP A 145 -1.32 0.83 10.99
CA TRP A 145 -2.12 -0.37 11.27
C TRP A 145 -2.75 -0.94 9.99
N PRO A 146 -3.18 -2.22 10.01
CA PRO A 146 -4.06 -2.73 8.96
C PRO A 146 -5.30 -1.83 8.82
N GLY A 147 -5.67 -1.51 7.58
CA GLY A 147 -6.76 -0.61 7.22
C GLY A 147 -6.33 0.82 6.90
N ASP A 148 -5.12 1.23 7.30
CA ASP A 148 -4.62 2.57 6.98
C ASP A 148 -4.34 2.75 5.49
N THR A 149 -4.52 3.96 4.99
CA THR A 149 -4.02 4.39 3.69
C THR A 149 -2.72 5.16 3.91
N VAL A 150 -1.67 4.82 3.17
CA VAL A 150 -0.40 5.55 3.18
C VAL A 150 -0.08 6.10 1.80
N SER A 151 0.58 7.25 1.74
CA SER A 151 1.10 7.78 0.48
C SER A 151 2.56 8.20 0.59
N PHE A 152 3.30 8.00 -0.49
CA PHE A 152 4.68 8.41 -0.68
C PHE A 152 4.75 9.24 -1.95
N GLY A 153 4.81 10.57 -1.83
CA GLY A 153 4.49 11.44 -2.96
C GLY A 153 3.11 11.13 -3.55
N ASN A 154 3.05 10.83 -4.85
CA ASN A 154 1.81 10.52 -5.57
C ASN A 154 1.40 9.04 -5.50
N VAL A 155 2.25 8.17 -4.96
CA VAL A 155 1.94 6.74 -4.83
C VAL A 155 1.12 6.53 -3.56
N THR A 156 -0.10 6.00 -3.71
CA THR A 156 -0.98 5.67 -2.59
C THR A 156 -1.15 4.17 -2.47
N ALA A 157 -1.14 3.65 -1.24
CA ALA A 157 -1.31 2.24 -0.94
C ALA A 157 -2.22 2.02 0.27
N TRP A 158 -3.01 0.95 0.25
CA TRP A 158 -3.66 0.42 1.44
C TRP A 158 -2.73 -0.51 2.19
N LEU A 159 -2.71 -0.42 3.52
CA LEU A 159 -2.04 -1.37 4.39
C LEU A 159 -3.02 -2.45 4.79
N LEU A 160 -2.81 -3.67 4.33
CA LEU A 160 -3.65 -4.82 4.67
C LEU A 160 -2.86 -5.85 5.46
N ASP A 161 -3.51 -6.54 6.39
CA ASP A 161 -3.00 -7.80 6.90
C ASP A 161 -3.27 -8.94 5.90
N ALA A 162 -2.73 -10.13 6.18
CA ALA A 162 -2.92 -11.29 5.32
C ALA A 162 -4.39 -11.71 5.15
N GLY A 163 -5.23 -11.50 6.17
CA GLY A 163 -6.64 -11.86 6.11
C GLY A 163 -7.41 -10.93 5.18
N ALA A 164 -7.26 -9.62 5.38
CA ALA A 164 -7.87 -8.60 4.54
C ALA A 164 -7.35 -8.67 3.09
N LEU A 165 -6.05 -8.95 2.89
CA LEU A 165 -5.50 -9.19 1.57
C LEU A 165 -6.14 -10.40 0.88
N TYR A 166 -6.30 -11.51 1.60
CA TYR A 166 -6.97 -12.70 1.08
C TYR A 166 -8.40 -12.40 0.65
N ASP A 167 -9.14 -11.69 1.50
CA ASP A 167 -10.54 -11.34 1.26
C ASP A 167 -10.70 -10.36 0.08
N LEU A 168 -9.75 -9.43 -0.13
CA LEU A 168 -9.73 -8.52 -1.28
C LEU A 168 -9.46 -9.23 -2.61
N MET A 169 -8.58 -10.23 -2.60
CA MET A 169 -8.05 -10.84 -3.82
C MET A 169 -8.90 -12.02 -4.33
N LYS A 170 -9.69 -12.65 -3.47
CA LYS A 170 -10.70 -13.66 -3.83
C LYS A 170 -11.94 -13.06 -4.51
#